data_AF-A0A183G2T1-F1
#
_entry.id   AF-A0A183G2T1-F1
#
_cell.length_a   1.000
_cell.length_b   1.000
_cell.length_c   1.000
_cell.angle_alpha   90.00
_cell.angle_beta   90.00
_cell.angle_gamma   90.00
#
_symmetry.space_group_name_H-M   'P 1'
#
loop_
_entity.id
_entity.type
_entity.pdbx_description
1 polymer ?
#
loop_
_entity_poly.entity_id
_entity_poly.type
_entity_poly.pdbx_seq_one_letter_code
_entity_poly.pdbx_strand_id
1 'polypeptide(L)'
;MDLRLELIQSQRVKKVLLFDNAAPHREQVTMDKLAQLGYAHMLHPPYSPDISPCDYHHFLGRRDFLVGRDTRTQAVLDNHIEQLINTRPKQFWKDGIRMLAERWQQAIDLNGIHIPQHR
;
A
#
# COMPACT_ATOMS: atom_id res chain seq x y z
N MET A 1 -31.86 9.59 15.84
CA MET A 1 -30.88 10.32 15.02
C MET A 1 -30.31 9.33 14.03
N ASP A 2 -30.61 9.54 12.75
CA ASP A 2 -30.40 8.58 11.67
C ASP A 2 -28.93 8.59 11.23
N LEU A 3 -28.21 7.50 11.49
CA LEU A 3 -26.78 7.29 11.13
C LEU A 3 -26.51 7.51 9.62
N ARG A 4 -27.55 7.49 8.79
CA ARG A 4 -27.48 7.77 7.35
C ARG A 4 -27.19 9.22 7.02
N LEU A 5 -27.53 10.18 7.89
CA LEU A 5 -27.35 11.61 7.62
C LEU A 5 -25.92 12.10 7.92
N GLU A 6 -25.21 11.49 8.87
CA GLU A 6 -23.80 11.83 9.14
C GLU A 6 -22.86 11.38 8.02
N LEU A 7 -23.22 10.33 7.27
CA LEU A 7 -22.43 9.84 6.14
C LEU A 7 -22.49 10.78 4.92
N ILE A 8 -23.51 11.64 4.83
CA ILE A 8 -23.76 12.52 3.67
C ILE A 8 -23.12 13.92 3.84
N GLN A 9 -22.73 14.33 5.05
CA GLN A 9 -22.24 15.70 5.31
C GLN A 9 -20.74 15.95 5.11
N SER A 10 -19.99 15.03 4.50
CA SER A 10 -18.61 15.32 4.11
C SER A 10 -18.32 14.79 2.70
N GLN A 11 -18.69 15.57 1.69
CA GLN A 11 -18.10 15.46 0.34
C GLN A 11 -16.62 15.95 0.33
N ARG A 12 -15.85 15.62 1.38
CA ARG A 12 -14.39 15.71 1.34
C ARG A 12 -13.88 14.38 0.82
N VAL A 13 -12.94 14.42 -0.12
CA VAL A 13 -12.23 13.23 -0.61
C VAL A 13 -11.81 12.40 0.61
N LYS A 14 -12.46 11.25 0.80
CA LYS A 14 -12.17 10.35 1.91
C LYS A 14 -10.77 9.83 1.69
N LYS A 15 -9.85 10.09 2.62
CA LYS A 15 -8.48 9.55 2.52
C LYS A 15 -8.57 8.05 2.75
N VAL A 16 -8.31 7.25 1.72
CA VAL A 16 -8.35 5.80 1.82
C VAL A 16 -6.96 5.29 2.14
N LEU A 17 -6.86 4.40 3.11
CA LEU A 17 -5.63 3.75 3.52
C LEU A 17 -5.74 2.24 3.28
N LEU A 18 -4.75 1.70 2.60
CA LEU A 18 -4.61 0.27 2.31
C LEU A 18 -3.31 -0.21 2.97
N PHE A 19 -3.43 -1.17 3.90
CA PHE A 19 -2.31 -1.89 4.51
C PHE A 19 -2.72 -3.34 4.76
N ASP A 20 -1.76 -4.16 5.19
CA ASP A 20 -1.95 -5.58 5.46
C ASP A 20 -2.68 -5.86 6.79
N ASN A 21 -3.07 -7.11 7.00
CA ASN A 21 -3.79 -7.54 8.20
C ASN A 21 -2.90 -7.84 9.41
N ALA A 22 -1.69 -7.26 9.49
CA ALA A 22 -0.82 -7.48 10.64
C ALA A 22 -1.55 -7.09 11.94
N ALA A 23 -1.33 -7.85 13.03
CA ALA A 23 -2.04 -7.65 14.29
C ALA A 23 -2.01 -6.17 14.77
N PRO A 24 -0.85 -5.47 14.78
CA PRO A 24 -0.79 -4.05 15.18
C PRO A 24 -1.68 -3.12 14.35
N HIS A 25 -1.91 -3.45 13.08
CA HIS A 25 -2.73 -2.64 12.17
C HIS A 25 -4.22 -2.84 12.40
N ARG A 26 -4.61 -3.96 13.01
CA ARG A 26 -6.00 -4.30 13.36
C ARG A 26 -6.38 -3.96 14.79
N GLU A 27 -5.40 -3.58 15.62
CA GLU A 27 -5.66 -3.16 16.99
C GLU A 27 -6.59 -1.96 17.07
N GLN A 28 -7.43 -1.94 18.12
CA GLN A 28 -8.45 -0.90 18.30
C GLN A 28 -7.82 0.50 18.36
N VAL A 29 -6.68 0.64 19.04
CA VAL A 29 -5.95 1.91 19.15
C VAL A 29 -5.55 2.46 17.78
N THR A 30 -5.17 1.59 16.84
CA THR A 30 -4.80 1.98 15.48
C THR A 30 -6.04 2.40 14.70
N MET A 31 -7.11 1.62 14.76
CA MET A 31 -8.36 1.90 14.05
C MET A 31 -9.04 3.18 14.54
N ASP A 32 -9.04 3.42 15.86
CA ASP A 32 -9.54 4.65 16.46
C ASP A 32 -8.75 5.86 15.98
N LYS A 33 -7.42 5.73 15.90
CA LYS A 33 -6.57 6.82 15.41
C LYS A 33 -6.83 7.13 13.94
N LEU A 34 -7.04 6.12 13.10
CA LEU A 34 -7.40 6.32 11.70
C LEU A 34 -8.73 7.06 11.55
N ALA A 35 -9.73 6.70 12.36
CA ALA A 35 -11.02 7.38 12.38
C ALA A 35 -10.88 8.86 12.80
N GLN A 36 -10.12 9.14 13.87
CA GLN A 36 -9.84 10.51 14.33
C GLN A 36 -9.14 11.36 13.25
N LEU A 37 -8.26 10.74 12.46
CA LEU A 37 -7.55 11.41 11.37
C LEU A 37 -8.37 11.49 10.06
N GLY A 38 -9.59 10.94 10.04
CA GLY A 38 -10.48 10.94 8.88
C GLY A 38 -10.08 9.98 7.77
N TYR A 39 -9.32 8.92 8.08
CA TYR A 39 -8.97 7.88 7.11
C TYR A 39 -10.04 6.77 7.07
N ALA A 40 -10.36 6.32 5.86
CA ALA A 40 -11.06 5.06 5.65
C ALA A 40 -10.03 3.94 5.54
N HIS A 41 -10.16 2.92 6.37
CA HIS A 41 -9.43 1.68 6.15
C HIS A 41 -10.09 0.87 5.02
N MET A 42 -9.32 0.49 4.02
CA MET A 42 -9.75 -0.42 2.96
C MET A 42 -9.49 -1.87 3.40
N LEU A 43 -10.50 -2.74 3.25
CA LEU A 43 -10.33 -4.16 3.54
C LEU A 43 -9.25 -4.76 2.64
N HIS A 44 -8.32 -5.46 3.26
CA HIS A 44 -7.31 -6.26 2.59
C HIS A 44 -7.52 -7.73 2.99
N PRO A 45 -7.47 -8.71 2.08
CA PRO A 45 -7.47 -10.12 2.43
C PRO A 45 -6.13 -10.57 3.05
N PRO A 46 -6.12 -11.60 3.90
CA PRO A 46 -4.88 -12.18 4.42
C PRO A 46 -3.97 -12.70 3.29
N TYR A 47 -2.65 -12.69 3.53
CA TYR A 47 -1.63 -13.29 2.65
C TYR A 47 -1.68 -12.86 1.17
N SER A 48 -2.09 -11.63 0.89
CA SER A 48 -2.30 -11.14 -0.49
C SER A 48 -1.35 -9.99 -0.86
N PRO A 49 -0.01 -10.19 -0.82
CA PRO A 49 0.96 -9.15 -1.18
C PRO A 49 0.85 -8.74 -2.67
N ASP A 50 0.31 -9.62 -3.51
CA ASP A 50 0.03 -9.39 -4.92
C ASP A 50 -1.07 -8.36 -5.21
N ILE A 51 -1.80 -7.89 -4.19
CA ILE A 51 -2.73 -6.75 -4.30
C ILE A 51 -2.34 -5.59 -3.36
N SER A 52 -1.08 -5.58 -2.88
CA SER A 52 -0.48 -4.50 -2.11
C SER A 52 0.51 -3.72 -2.99
N PRO A 53 0.24 -2.44 -3.33
CA PRO A 53 1.15 -1.63 -4.16
C PRO A 53 2.57 -1.52 -3.60
N CYS A 54 2.69 -1.55 -2.26
CA CYS A 54 4.01 -1.56 -1.61
C CYS A 54 4.80 -2.81 -1.98
N ASP A 55 4.17 -3.98 -1.99
CA ASP A 55 4.82 -5.27 -2.22
C ASP A 55 5.08 -5.54 -3.70
N TYR A 56 4.08 -5.36 -4.57
CA TYR A 56 4.23 -5.69 -5.98
C TYR A 56 4.95 -4.64 -6.81
N HIS A 57 5.04 -3.39 -6.35
CA HIS A 57 5.60 -2.27 -7.13
C HIS A 57 6.79 -1.60 -6.46
N HIS A 58 6.61 -1.11 -5.24
CA HIS A 58 7.65 -0.32 -4.57
C HIS A 58 8.82 -1.18 -4.09
N PHE A 59 8.57 -2.26 -3.35
CA PHE A 59 9.61 -3.12 -2.79
C PHE A 59 10.27 -4.02 -3.82
N LEU A 60 9.59 -4.34 -4.92
CA LEU A 60 10.15 -5.15 -6.00
C LEU A 60 11.41 -4.47 -6.57
N GLY A 61 11.28 -3.22 -6.99
CA GLY A 61 12.40 -2.44 -7.54
C GLY A 61 13.44 -1.99 -6.50
N ARG A 62 13.18 -2.17 -5.20
CA ARG A 62 14.13 -1.85 -4.13
C ARG A 62 15.22 -2.90 -4.00
N ARG A 63 14.89 -4.18 -4.15
CA ARG A 63 15.88 -5.26 -4.01
C ARG A 63 17.00 -5.10 -5.02
N ASP A 64 16.64 -4.96 -6.30
CA ASP A 64 17.61 -4.79 -7.39
C ASP A 64 18.45 -3.51 -7.23
N PHE A 65 17.84 -2.45 -6.70
CA PHE A 65 18.56 -1.22 -6.39
C PHE A 65 19.58 -1.42 -5.27
N LEU A 66 19.35 -2.29 -4.28
CA LEU A 66 20.30 -2.46 -3.18
C LEU A 66 21.42 -3.46 -3.50
N VAL A 67 21.26 -4.30 -4.52
CA VAL A 67 22.31 -5.26 -4.93
C VAL A 67 23.61 -4.51 -5.26
N GLY A 68 24.71 -4.92 -4.63
CA GLY A 68 26.05 -4.37 -4.85
C GLY A 68 26.32 -3.00 -4.20
N ARG A 69 25.36 -2.43 -3.46
CA ARG A 69 25.56 -1.19 -2.70
C ARG A 69 25.93 -1.49 -1.24
N ASP A 70 26.62 -0.56 -0.60
CA ASP A 70 26.98 -0.68 0.82
C ASP A 70 25.74 -0.51 1.70
N THR A 71 25.49 -1.43 2.62
CA THR A 71 24.37 -1.34 3.57
C THR A 71 24.82 -1.62 5.00
N ARG A 72 26.11 -1.41 5.30
CA ARG A 72 26.71 -1.79 6.60
C ARG A 72 26.23 -0.95 7.79
N THR A 73 25.77 0.27 7.56
CA THR A 73 25.25 1.15 8.60
C THR A 73 23.87 1.65 8.23
N GLN A 74 23.06 1.95 9.26
CA GLN A 74 21.72 2.50 9.07
C GLN A 74 21.77 3.80 8.25
N ALA A 75 22.70 4.71 8.56
CA ALA A 75 22.84 5.97 7.85
C ALA A 75 23.15 5.80 6.35
N VAL A 76 23.99 4.82 5.99
CA VAL A 76 24.29 4.53 4.58
C VAL A 76 23.06 3.91 3.89
N LEU A 77 22.38 2.98 4.55
CA LEU A 77 21.16 2.38 4.03
C LEU A 77 20.05 3.44 3.81
N ASP A 78 19.83 4.32 4.78
CA ASP A 78 18.82 5.38 4.69
C ASP A 78 19.10 6.31 3.51
N ASN A 79 20.35 6.72 3.32
CA ASN A 79 20.76 7.52 2.17
C ASN A 79 20.48 6.80 0.83
N HIS A 80 20.73 5.48 0.73
CA HIS A 80 20.37 4.71 -0.45
C HIS A 80 18.86 4.65 -0.69
N ILE A 81 18.07 4.48 0.37
CA ILE A 81 16.60 4.46 0.26
C ILE A 81 16.06 5.85 -0.16
N GLU A 82 16.58 6.93 0.42
CA GLU A 82 16.21 8.29 0.03
C GLU A 82 16.53 8.56 -1.44
N GLN A 83 17.73 8.19 -1.90
CA GLN A 83 18.12 8.28 -3.31
C GLN A 83 17.18 7.49 -4.21
N LEU A 84 16.82 6.26 -3.82
CA LEU A 84 15.86 5.45 -4.57
C LEU A 84 14.52 6.16 -4.69
N ILE A 85 13.96 6.67 -3.59
CA ILE A 85 12.65 7.34 -3.59
C ILE A 85 12.70 8.61 -4.45
N ASN A 86 13.74 9.44 -4.29
CA ASN A 86 13.88 10.72 -4.98
C ASN A 86 14.15 10.59 -6.49
N THR A 87 14.71 9.46 -6.92
CA THR A 87 14.97 9.18 -8.35
C THR A 87 13.76 8.59 -9.07
N ARG A 88 12.74 8.09 -8.35
CA ARG A 88 11.52 7.55 -9.00
C ARG A 88 10.68 8.70 -9.58
N PRO A 89 10.34 8.66 -10.87
CA PRO A 89 9.47 9.69 -11.44
C PRO A 89 8.07 9.62 -10.81
N LYS A 90 7.35 10.75 -10.77
CA LYS A 90 5.96 10.80 -10.29
C LYS A 90 5.06 9.73 -10.94
N GLN A 91 5.33 9.42 -12.20
CA GLN A 91 4.60 8.41 -12.96
C GLN A 91 4.73 7.01 -12.35
N PHE A 92 5.91 6.64 -11.83
CA PHE A 92 6.13 5.35 -11.16
C PHE A 92 5.11 5.13 -10.04
N TRP A 93 4.89 6.12 -9.16
CA TRP A 93 3.93 6.00 -8.07
C TRP A 93 2.49 5.91 -8.57
N LYS A 94 2.14 6.69 -9.60
CA LYS A 94 0.82 6.62 -10.22
C LYS A 94 0.57 5.25 -10.85
N ASP A 95 1.57 4.66 -11.51
CA ASP A 95 1.45 3.37 -12.19
C ASP A 95 1.19 2.26 -11.18
N GLY A 96 1.94 2.26 -10.07
CA GLY A 96 1.74 1.30 -8.98
C GLY A 96 0.31 1.33 -8.44
N ILE A 97 -0.28 2.51 -8.24
CA ILE A 97 -1.66 2.64 -7.78
C ILE A 97 -2.67 2.28 -8.87
N ARG A 98 -2.46 2.65 -10.14
CA ARG A 98 -3.39 2.33 -11.23
C ARG A 98 -3.48 0.82 -11.49
N MET A 99 -2.36 0.09 -11.36
CA MET A 99 -2.33 -1.36 -11.54
C MET A 99 -3.16 -2.12 -10.49
N LEU A 100 -3.57 -1.46 -9.40
CA LEU A 100 -4.39 -2.08 -8.37
C LEU A 100 -5.74 -2.60 -8.90
N ALA A 101 -6.37 -1.84 -9.80
CA ALA A 101 -7.64 -2.24 -10.41
C ALA A 101 -7.50 -3.51 -11.28
N GLU A 102 -6.42 -3.59 -12.07
CA GLU A 102 -6.10 -4.75 -12.90
C GLU A 102 -5.78 -5.98 -12.03
N ARG A 103 -5.03 -5.79 -10.95
CA ARG A 103 -4.70 -6.86 -10.01
C ARG A 103 -5.93 -7.37 -9.26
N TRP A 104 -6.87 -6.51 -8.89
CA TRP A 104 -8.14 -6.98 -8.33
C TRP A 104 -8.94 -7.82 -9.33
N GLN A 105 -8.97 -7.40 -10.60
CA GLN A 105 -9.64 -8.20 -11.64
C GLN A 105 -8.96 -9.56 -11.81
N GLN A 106 -7.62 -9.61 -11.86
CA GLN A 106 -6.87 -10.86 -11.94
C GLN A 106 -7.12 -11.76 -10.72
N ALA A 107 -7.19 -11.20 -9.51
CA ALA A 107 -7.55 -11.98 -8.32
C ALA A 107 -8.93 -12.63 -8.47
N ILE A 108 -9.91 -11.92 -9.04
CA ILE A 108 -11.25 -12.45 -9.30
C ILE A 108 -11.19 -13.55 -10.37
N ASP A 109 -10.52 -13.29 -11.49
CA ASP A 109 -10.41 -14.22 -12.62
C ASP A 109 -9.68 -15.52 -12.25
N LEU A 110 -8.74 -15.43 -11.29
CA LEU A 110 -8.01 -16.56 -10.74
C LEU A 110 -8.71 -17.20 -9.53
N ASN A 111 -9.96 -16.84 -9.24
CA ASN A 111 -10.73 -17.35 -8.09
C ASN A 111 -9.99 -17.20 -6.75
N GLY A 112 -9.29 -16.08 -6.55
CA GLY A 112 -8.51 -15.77 -5.35
C GLY A 112 -7.17 -16.50 -5.26
N ILE A 113 -6.74 -17.19 -6.31
CA ILE A 113 -5.39 -17.78 -6.39
C ILE A 113 -4.36 -16.68 -6.65
N HIS A 114 -3.14 -16.89 -6.14
CA HIS A 114 -2.00 -15.98 -6.29
C HIS A 114 -1.79 -15.48 -7.72
N ILE A 115 -1.64 -14.16 -7.87
CA ILE A 115 -1.30 -13.50 -9.12
C ILE A 115 0.23 -13.56 -9.32
N PRO A 116 0.71 -14.22 -10.39
CA PRO A 116 2.14 -14.24 -10.71
C PRO A 116 2.67 -12.83 -10.94
N GLN A 117 3.86 -12.55 -10.41
CA GLN A 117 4.59 -11.33 -10.75
C GLN A 117 5.32 -11.53 -12.08
N HIS A 118 4.91 -10.81 -13.12
CA HIS A 118 5.73 -10.70 -14.33
C HIS A 118 6.97 -9.86 -14.00
N ARG A 119 8.15 -10.49 -14.09
CA ARG A 119 9.45 -9.81 -14.05
C ARG A 119 9.78 -9.19 -15.40
#